data_AF-A0A7S2KEL4-F1
#
_entry.id   AF-A0A7S2KEL4-F1
#
_cell.length_a   1.000
_cell.length_b   1.000
_cell.length_c   1.000
_cell.angle_alpha   90.00
_cell.angle_beta   90.00
_cell.angle_gamma   90.00
#
_symmetry.space_group_name_H-M   'P 1'
#
loop_
_entity.id
_entity.type
_entity.pdbx_description
1 polymer ?
#
loop_
_entity_poly.entity_id
_entity_poly.type
_entity_poly.pdbx_seq_one_letter_code
_entity_poly.pdbx_strand_id
1 'polypeptide(L)'
;QEPYYMLSNHEYFLSNSREECCNSFYEWNFYSCTGSTPTLTNGEYYPDWSGGSSTQCLNDGEVPDYMLYSQAWYLSTTLEKCCERHFYWDLNECLGTTAVGTDKWYVDYDDEKCVQDCSGAPPCGGVAEPWDQKYTSKEQCCKGQLSWVAKCRFK
;
A
#
# COMPACT_ATOMS: atom_id res chain seq x y z
N GLN A 1 10.14 40.48 21.49
CA GLN A 1 8.84 41.18 21.58
C GLN A 1 7.81 40.26 20.94
N GLU A 2 6.76 39.89 21.64
CA GLU A 2 5.80 38.89 21.18
C GLU A 2 4.79 39.51 20.19
N PRO A 3 4.45 38.84 19.06
CA PRO A 3 3.50 39.37 18.09
C PRO A 3 2.08 39.50 18.67
N TYR A 4 1.38 40.59 18.32
CA TYR A 4 0.05 40.92 18.87
C TYR A 4 -1.00 39.82 18.70
N TYR A 5 -0.96 39.06 17.60
CA TYR A 5 -1.91 37.96 17.35
C TYR A 5 -1.75 36.78 18.31
N MET A 6 -0.57 36.61 18.92
CA MET A 6 -0.32 35.60 19.96
C MET A 6 -0.97 35.99 21.29
N LEU A 7 -1.20 37.29 21.52
CA LEU A 7 -1.81 37.82 22.75
C LEU A 7 -3.34 37.76 22.72
N SER A 8 -3.95 37.91 21.55
CA SER A 8 -5.41 37.88 21.38
C SER A 8 -6.02 36.46 21.39
N ASN A 9 -5.21 35.43 21.17
CA ASN A 9 -5.67 34.05 21.05
C ASN A 9 -4.69 33.07 21.73
N HIS A 10 -4.26 33.42 22.94
CA HIS A 10 -3.15 32.78 23.63
C HIS A 10 -3.35 31.28 23.84
N GLU A 11 -4.57 30.80 24.07
CA GLU A 11 -4.87 29.37 24.26
C GLU A 11 -4.61 28.54 22.99
N TYR A 12 -4.64 29.15 21.81
CA TYR A 12 -4.39 28.45 20.54
C TYR A 12 -2.91 28.35 20.19
N PHE A 13 -2.10 29.33 20.59
CA PHE A 13 -0.70 29.45 20.15
C PHE A 13 0.34 29.15 21.24
N LEU A 14 -0.09 29.11 22.50
CA LEU A 14 0.77 28.71 23.60
C LEU A 14 0.56 27.22 23.89
N SER A 15 1.67 26.53 24.12
CA SER A 15 1.67 25.14 24.58
C SER A 15 2.42 25.05 25.91
N ASN A 16 2.06 24.10 26.76
CA ASN A 16 2.64 23.98 28.10
C ASN A 16 4.02 23.31 28.09
N SER A 17 4.37 22.68 26.96
CA SER A 17 5.68 22.08 26.74
C SER A 17 6.18 22.33 25.32
N ARG A 18 7.50 22.22 25.17
CA ARG A 18 8.16 22.24 23.85
C ARG A 18 7.62 21.12 22.96
N GLU A 19 7.33 19.96 23.53
CA GLU A 19 6.78 18.81 22.83
C GLU A 19 5.40 19.09 22.23
N GLU A 20 4.46 19.62 23.02
CA GLU A 20 3.12 19.99 22.54
C GLU A 20 3.17 21.06 21.46
N CYS A 21 4.06 22.06 21.61
CA CYS A 21 4.28 23.10 20.61
C CYS A 21 4.79 22.52 19.29
N CYS A 22 5.80 21.65 19.38
CA CYS A 22 6.36 20.98 18.21
C CYS A 22 5.33 20.08 17.53
N ASN A 23 4.52 19.34 18.29
CA ASN A 23 3.47 18.49 17.73
C ASN A 23 2.39 19.32 17.01
N SER A 24 2.02 20.48 17.54
CA SER A 24 0.91 21.29 16.99
C SER A 24 1.31 22.11 15.76
N PHE A 25 2.56 22.59 15.70
CA PHE A 25 3.00 23.56 14.68
C PHE A 25 4.16 23.08 13.80
N TYR A 26 4.90 22.09 14.25
CA TYR A 26 6.13 21.61 13.61
C TYR A 26 6.17 20.08 13.55
N GLU A 27 5.03 19.40 13.42
CA GLU A 27 4.94 17.94 13.38
C GLU A 27 5.89 17.35 12.33
N TRP A 28 5.96 17.99 11.16
CA TRP A 28 6.84 17.63 10.04
C TRP A 28 8.35 17.73 10.36
N ASN A 29 8.74 18.43 11.43
CA ASN A 29 10.12 18.58 11.89
C ASN A 29 10.24 18.41 13.41
N PHE A 30 9.40 17.55 13.98
CA PHE A 30 9.22 17.41 15.43
C PHE A 30 10.54 17.16 16.17
N TYR A 31 11.41 16.29 15.63
CA TYR A 31 12.68 15.92 16.25
C TYR A 31 13.69 17.08 16.28
N SER A 32 13.84 17.83 15.18
CA SER A 32 14.66 19.05 15.19
C SER A 32 14.07 20.10 16.11
N CYS A 33 12.74 20.26 16.09
CA CYS A 33 12.01 21.20 16.93
C CYS A 33 12.18 20.90 18.43
N THR A 34 12.11 19.63 18.84
CA THR A 34 12.29 19.19 20.23
C THR A 34 13.76 19.10 20.65
N GLY A 35 14.68 19.01 19.69
CA GLY A 35 16.09 18.73 19.96
C GLY A 35 16.33 17.27 20.38
N SER A 36 15.39 16.38 20.03
CA SER A 36 15.43 14.96 20.34
C SER A 36 15.89 14.18 19.10
N THR A 37 16.58 13.07 19.32
CA THR A 37 16.87 12.12 18.25
C THR A 37 15.75 11.10 18.15
N PRO A 38 15.18 10.86 16.95
CA PRO A 38 14.24 9.77 16.76
C PRO A 38 14.90 8.44 17.13
N THR A 39 14.27 7.68 18.01
CA THR A 39 14.67 6.31 18.30
C THR A 39 13.72 5.37 17.57
N LEU A 40 14.27 4.38 16.87
CA LEU A 40 13.48 3.27 16.33
C LEU A 40 12.76 2.56 17.46
N THR A 41 11.48 2.32 17.27
CA THR A 41 10.77 1.31 18.04
C THR A 41 11.10 -0.05 17.42
N ASN A 42 11.56 -0.98 18.24
CA ASN A 42 12.00 -2.28 17.74
C ASN A 42 10.87 -2.99 16.97
N GLY A 43 11.14 -3.42 15.73
CA GLY A 43 10.16 -4.11 14.88
C GLY A 43 9.38 -3.23 13.90
N GLU A 44 9.78 -1.98 13.65
CA GLU A 44 9.19 -1.13 12.60
C GLU A 44 9.71 -1.47 11.20
N TYR A 45 8.79 -1.52 10.25
CA TYR A 45 9.06 -1.73 8.83
C TYR A 45 9.15 -0.40 8.09
N TYR A 46 10.06 -0.32 7.13
CA TYR A 46 10.28 0.87 6.30
C TYR A 46 10.55 0.49 4.83
N PRO A 47 10.15 1.33 3.86
CA PRO A 47 10.28 1.00 2.44
C PRO A 47 11.75 1.01 1.99
N ASP A 48 12.14 0.03 1.18
CA ASP A 48 13.43 -0.01 0.52
C ASP A 48 13.38 0.71 -0.82
N TRP A 49 14.07 1.85 -0.91
CA TRP A 49 14.23 2.59 -2.16
C TRP A 49 15.50 2.24 -2.92
N SER A 50 16.37 1.37 -2.37
CA SER A 50 17.74 1.16 -2.86
C SER A 50 17.83 0.43 -4.21
N GLY A 51 16.73 -0.10 -4.74
CA GLY A 51 16.71 -0.88 -5.98
C GLY A 51 16.03 -0.23 -7.20
N GLY A 52 15.38 0.94 -7.07
CA GLY A 52 14.58 1.57 -8.16
C GLY A 52 13.31 0.81 -8.58
N SER A 53 13.32 -0.51 -8.49
CA SER A 53 12.20 -1.44 -8.66
C SER A 53 12.01 -2.36 -7.44
N SER A 54 12.71 -2.11 -6.33
CA SER A 54 12.49 -2.85 -5.08
C SER A 54 11.09 -2.53 -4.57
N THR A 55 10.28 -3.56 -4.34
CA THR A 55 8.96 -3.46 -3.71
C THR A 55 9.02 -3.99 -2.29
N GLN A 56 10.15 -3.87 -1.61
CA GLN A 56 10.37 -4.51 -0.31
C GLN A 56 10.25 -3.51 0.84
N CYS A 57 9.74 -3.99 1.96
CA CYS A 57 9.82 -3.29 3.24
C CYS A 57 10.79 -4.04 4.16
N LEU A 58 11.78 -3.31 4.68
CA LEU A 58 12.84 -3.85 5.52
C LEU A 58 12.52 -3.68 7.01
N ASN A 59 13.13 -4.52 7.83
CA ASN A 59 13.07 -4.49 9.30
C ASN A 59 14.40 -4.97 9.87
N ASP A 60 15.48 -4.35 9.41
CA ASP A 60 16.86 -4.71 9.74
C ASP A 60 17.53 -3.74 10.73
N GLY A 61 16.85 -2.66 11.10
CA GLY A 61 17.38 -1.63 12.00
C GLY A 61 18.31 -0.62 11.33
N GLU A 62 18.54 -0.73 10.01
CA GLU A 62 19.42 0.15 9.23
C GLU A 62 18.63 1.29 8.57
N VAL A 63 17.64 1.84 9.29
CA VAL A 63 16.74 2.87 8.77
C VAL A 63 17.51 4.17 8.46
N PRO A 64 17.39 4.72 7.25
CA PRO A 64 17.99 6.01 6.92
C PRO A 64 17.45 7.17 7.78
N ASP A 65 18.34 8.08 8.17
CA ASP A 65 18.02 9.24 9.01
C ASP A 65 16.78 10.01 8.56
N TYR A 66 16.62 10.27 7.25
CA TYR A 66 15.47 11.04 6.74
C TYR A 66 14.13 10.33 6.96
N MET A 67 14.10 9.00 7.03
CA MET A 67 12.90 8.24 7.39
C MET A 67 12.63 8.32 8.89
N LEU A 68 13.70 8.33 9.71
CA LEU A 68 13.59 8.54 11.15
C LEU A 68 13.08 9.95 11.50
N TYR A 69 13.40 10.96 10.71
CA TYR A 69 12.86 12.31 10.90
C TYR A 69 11.37 12.43 10.51
N SER A 70 10.82 11.46 9.77
CA SER A 70 9.42 11.45 9.33
C SER A 70 8.76 10.08 9.55
N GLN A 71 8.85 9.58 10.78
CA GLN A 71 8.43 8.22 11.13
C GLN A 71 6.96 7.94 10.79
N ALA A 72 6.06 8.89 11.02
CA ALA A 72 4.63 8.73 10.74
C ALA A 72 4.35 8.38 9.26
N TRP A 73 5.22 8.83 8.35
CA TRP A 73 5.11 8.56 6.94
C TRP A 73 5.81 7.26 6.54
N TYR A 74 7.05 7.06 6.96
CA TYR A 74 7.90 5.96 6.48
C TYR A 74 7.82 4.69 7.31
N LEU A 75 7.56 4.79 8.61
CA LEU A 75 7.58 3.65 9.51
C LEU A 75 6.18 3.07 9.70
N SER A 76 6.15 1.75 9.78
CA SER A 76 4.92 0.98 9.99
C SER A 76 5.17 -0.15 10.99
N THR A 77 4.18 -0.43 11.84
CA THR A 77 4.30 -1.47 12.87
C THR A 77 4.20 -2.90 12.31
N THR A 78 3.76 -3.07 11.07
CA THR A 78 3.64 -4.37 10.41
C THR A 78 4.11 -4.27 8.96
N LEU A 79 4.52 -5.40 8.39
CA LEU A 79 4.91 -5.51 7.00
C LEU A 79 3.76 -5.09 6.08
N GLU A 80 2.54 -5.54 6.39
CA GLU A 80 1.33 -5.25 5.61
C GLU A 80 1.07 -3.76 5.48
N LYS A 81 1.14 -3.02 6.59
CA LYS A 81 0.92 -1.56 6.56
C LYS A 81 2.00 -0.83 5.75
N CYS A 82 3.24 -1.31 5.81
CA CYS A 82 4.32 -0.74 5.01
C CYS A 82 4.05 -0.97 3.51
N CYS A 83 3.74 -2.21 3.13
CA CYS A 83 3.45 -2.58 1.75
C CYS A 83 2.20 -1.87 1.21
N GLU A 84 1.11 -1.80 1.97
CA GLU A 84 -0.11 -1.07 1.58
C GLU A 84 0.13 0.42 1.37
N ARG A 85 1.05 1.03 2.12
CA ARG A 85 1.34 2.46 1.98
C ARG A 85 2.27 2.75 0.81
N HIS A 86 3.32 1.96 0.68
CA HIS A 86 4.45 2.27 -0.21
C HIS A 86 4.49 1.44 -1.49
N PHE A 87 3.83 0.29 -1.52
CA PHE A 87 3.89 -0.68 -2.61
C PHE A 87 2.50 -1.30 -2.92
N TYR A 88 1.42 -0.53 -2.77
CA TYR A 88 0.05 -1.04 -2.97
C TYR A 88 -0.20 -1.60 -4.38
N TRP A 89 0.56 -1.11 -5.38
CA TRP A 89 0.48 -1.59 -6.76
C TRP A 89 1.10 -2.98 -6.95
N ASP A 90 1.91 -3.44 -6.00
CA ASP A 90 2.59 -4.72 -6.04
C ASP A 90 2.66 -5.36 -4.64
N LEU A 91 1.49 -5.41 -4.01
CA LEU A 91 1.34 -5.86 -2.64
C LEU A 91 1.79 -7.32 -2.45
N ASN A 92 1.57 -8.16 -3.46
CA ASN A 92 1.94 -9.59 -3.42
C ASN A 92 3.45 -9.77 -3.38
N GLU A 93 4.20 -9.05 -4.23
CA GLU A 93 5.66 -9.10 -4.22
C GLU A 93 6.21 -8.55 -2.90
N CYS A 94 5.68 -7.43 -2.42
CA CYS A 94 6.11 -6.83 -1.15
C CYS A 94 5.90 -7.74 0.07
N LEU A 95 4.74 -8.40 0.14
CA LEU A 95 4.41 -9.33 1.22
C LEU A 95 5.13 -10.67 1.09
N GLY A 96 5.80 -10.94 -0.04
CA GLY A 96 6.33 -12.26 -0.37
C GLY A 96 5.22 -13.32 -0.48
N THR A 97 3.98 -12.90 -0.79
CA THR A 97 2.83 -13.80 -0.93
C THR A 97 2.56 -14.06 -2.39
N THR A 98 2.37 -15.32 -2.76
CA THR A 98 1.87 -15.65 -4.09
C THR A 98 0.44 -15.11 -4.21
N ALA A 99 0.17 -14.35 -5.28
CA ALA A 99 -1.18 -13.90 -5.56
C ALA A 99 -2.14 -15.10 -5.54
N VAL A 100 -3.22 -15.01 -4.77
CA VAL A 100 -4.21 -16.09 -4.65
C VAL A 100 -5.40 -15.75 -5.54
N GLY A 101 -5.70 -16.64 -6.47
CA GLY A 101 -6.86 -16.47 -7.35
C GLY A 101 -8.17 -16.51 -6.56
N THR A 102 -9.16 -15.73 -7.03
CA THR A 102 -10.46 -15.59 -6.36
C THR A 102 -11.48 -16.66 -6.75
N ASP A 103 -11.07 -17.66 -7.55
CA ASP A 103 -11.92 -18.67 -8.18
C ASP A 103 -13.03 -18.12 -9.09
N LYS A 104 -13.02 -16.81 -9.37
CA LYS A 104 -13.92 -16.15 -10.32
C LYS A 104 -13.45 -16.36 -11.76
N TRP A 105 -14.25 -15.96 -12.73
CA TRP A 105 -13.97 -16.15 -14.15
C TRP A 105 -13.61 -14.83 -14.83
N TYR A 106 -12.58 -14.82 -15.65
CA TYR A 106 -12.21 -13.67 -16.49
C TYR A 106 -11.96 -14.12 -17.92
N VAL A 107 -11.91 -13.16 -18.84
CA VAL A 107 -11.70 -13.41 -20.26
C VAL A 107 -10.22 -13.41 -20.57
N ASP A 108 -9.77 -14.50 -21.20
CA ASP A 108 -8.48 -14.59 -21.89
C ASP A 108 -8.77 -14.25 -23.36
N TYR A 109 -8.40 -13.03 -23.76
CA TYR A 109 -8.66 -12.53 -25.12
C TYR A 109 -7.72 -13.14 -26.16
N ASP A 110 -6.53 -13.62 -25.77
CA ASP A 110 -5.58 -14.23 -26.68
C ASP A 110 -6.08 -15.61 -27.15
N ASP A 111 -6.66 -16.39 -26.24
CA ASP A 111 -7.24 -17.70 -26.53
C ASP A 111 -8.76 -17.68 -26.77
N GLU A 112 -9.38 -16.49 -26.76
CA GLU A 112 -10.83 -16.26 -26.90
C GLU A 112 -11.67 -17.19 -26.01
N LYS A 113 -11.29 -17.32 -24.73
CA LYS A 113 -11.96 -18.22 -23.78
C LYS A 113 -12.13 -17.54 -22.41
N CYS A 114 -13.08 -18.02 -21.63
CA CYS A 114 -13.19 -17.67 -20.22
C CYS A 114 -12.45 -18.71 -19.37
N VAL A 115 -11.51 -18.23 -18.55
CA VAL A 115 -10.67 -19.00 -17.63
C VAL A 115 -10.96 -18.62 -16.18
N GLN A 116 -10.56 -19.49 -15.26
CA GLN A 116 -10.74 -19.26 -13.83
C GLN A 116 -9.50 -18.55 -13.25
N ASP A 117 -9.76 -17.55 -12.41
CA ASP A 117 -8.80 -16.81 -11.57
C ASP A 117 -8.28 -17.74 -10.48
N CYS A 118 -7.32 -18.58 -10.86
CA CYS A 118 -6.66 -19.57 -10.02
C CYS A 118 -5.32 -19.98 -10.63
N SER A 119 -4.47 -20.63 -9.82
CA SER A 119 -3.21 -21.21 -10.27
C SER A 119 -3.34 -22.73 -10.44
N GLY A 120 -2.81 -23.28 -11.52
CA GLY A 120 -2.76 -24.73 -11.74
C GLY A 120 -3.19 -25.15 -13.14
N ALA A 121 -3.67 -26.40 -13.25
CA ALA A 121 -4.17 -26.94 -14.52
C ALA A 121 -5.51 -26.30 -14.92
N PRO A 122 -5.89 -26.37 -16.22
CA PRO A 122 -7.21 -25.94 -16.67
C PRO A 122 -8.34 -26.50 -15.78
N PRO A 123 -9.34 -25.68 -15.41
CA PRO A 123 -9.73 -24.43 -16.05
C PRO A 123 -8.99 -23.16 -15.60
N CYS A 124 -7.97 -23.27 -14.74
CA CYS A 124 -7.16 -22.12 -14.31
C CYS A 124 -6.46 -21.44 -15.49
N GLY A 125 -6.56 -20.12 -15.55
CA GLY A 125 -5.86 -19.27 -16.52
C GLY A 125 -4.66 -18.53 -15.96
N GLY A 126 -4.38 -18.67 -14.67
CA GLY A 126 -3.52 -17.76 -13.92
C GLY A 126 -4.35 -16.82 -13.04
N VAL A 127 -3.66 -16.11 -12.16
CA VAL A 127 -4.29 -15.12 -11.28
C VAL A 127 -4.64 -13.89 -12.10
N ALA A 128 -5.90 -13.48 -12.04
CA ALA A 128 -6.42 -12.35 -12.81
C ALA A 128 -5.80 -11.03 -12.33
N GLU A 129 -5.50 -10.16 -13.28
CA GLU A 129 -4.96 -8.84 -13.02
C GLU A 129 -5.98 -7.93 -12.32
N PRO A 130 -5.56 -6.85 -11.64
CA PRO A 130 -6.46 -5.94 -10.96
C PRO A 130 -7.52 -5.30 -11.87
N TRP A 131 -7.21 -5.15 -13.17
CA TRP A 131 -8.12 -4.56 -14.16
C TRP A 131 -9.03 -5.59 -14.86
N ASP A 132 -8.84 -6.88 -14.63
CA ASP A 132 -9.66 -7.91 -15.25
C ASP A 132 -11.08 -7.92 -14.68
N GLN A 133 -12.08 -7.88 -15.56
CA GLN A 133 -13.48 -8.03 -15.15
C GLN A 133 -13.77 -9.48 -14.76
N LYS A 134 -14.06 -9.68 -13.47
CA LYS A 134 -14.36 -10.99 -12.90
C LYS A 134 -15.86 -11.27 -12.83
N TYR A 135 -16.24 -12.48 -13.21
CA TYR A 135 -17.60 -13.00 -13.24
C TYR A 135 -17.76 -14.17 -12.27
N THR A 136 -18.98 -14.41 -11.77
CA THR A 136 -19.21 -15.51 -10.82
C THR A 136 -19.30 -16.88 -11.52
N SER A 137 -19.42 -16.92 -12.85
CA SER A 137 -19.40 -18.17 -13.61
C SER A 137 -18.81 -17.99 -15.02
N LYS A 138 -18.37 -19.10 -15.61
CA LYS A 138 -17.89 -19.15 -16.99
C LYS A 138 -18.94 -18.66 -17.97
N GLU A 139 -20.21 -19.01 -17.74
CA GLU A 139 -21.34 -18.64 -18.58
C GLU A 139 -21.57 -17.14 -18.59
N GLN A 140 -21.47 -16.49 -17.42
CA GLN A 140 -21.59 -15.05 -17.31
C GLN A 140 -20.45 -14.34 -18.04
N CYS A 141 -19.21 -14.81 -17.86
CA CYS A 141 -18.06 -14.28 -18.59
C CYS A 141 -18.25 -14.39 -20.11
N CYS A 142 -18.61 -15.58 -20.61
CA CYS A 142 -18.82 -15.80 -22.05
C CYS A 142 -19.96 -14.95 -22.60
N LYS A 143 -21.09 -14.82 -21.88
CA LYS A 143 -22.21 -13.96 -22.31
C LYS A 143 -21.85 -12.48 -22.30
N GLY A 144 -21.04 -12.04 -21.33
CA GLY A 144 -20.63 -10.65 -21.17
C GLY A 144 -19.53 -10.22 -22.13
N GLN A 145 -18.52 -11.07 -22.34
CA GLN A 145 -17.28 -10.71 -23.02
C GLN A 145 -17.04 -11.41 -24.34
N LEU A 146 -17.68 -12.55 -24.63
CA LEU A 146 -17.35 -13.38 -25.80
C LEU A 146 -18.61 -13.95 -26.48
N SER A 147 -19.72 -13.20 -26.47
CA SER A 147 -21.01 -13.69 -27.02
C SER A 147 -20.94 -14.01 -28.52
N TRP A 148 -19.98 -13.42 -29.24
CA TRP A 148 -19.72 -13.71 -30.65
C TRP A 148 -18.98 -15.04 -30.86
N VAL A 149 -18.21 -15.53 -29.89
CA VAL A 149 -17.38 -16.73 -29.99
C VAL A 149 -18.26 -17.98 -29.92
N ALA A 150 -18.18 -18.85 -30.94
CA ALA A 150 -19.02 -20.04 -31.05
C ALA A 150 -18.92 -20.97 -29.83
N LYS A 151 -17.73 -21.11 -29.24
CA LYS A 151 -17.48 -21.92 -28.03
C LYS A 151 -18.13 -21.37 -26.76
N CYS A 152 -18.46 -20.08 -26.75
CA CYS A 152 -19.15 -19.37 -25.66
C CYS A 152 -20.67 -19.26 -25.87
N ARG A 153 -21.20 -19.76 -27.00
CA ARG A 153 -22.65 -19.85 -27.25
C ARG A 153 -23.20 -21.10 -26.60
N PHE A 154 -23.54 -21.02 -25.31
CA PHE A 154 -24.30 -22.06 -24.64
C PHE A 154 -25.65 -22.22 -25.35
N LYS A 155 -25.95 -23.43 -25.81
CA LYS A 155 -27.24 -23.80 -26.40
C LYS A 155 -28.29 -23.99 -25.31
#